data_AF-A0A934DL96-F1
#
_entry.id   AF-A0A934DL96-F1
#
_cell.length_a   1.000
_cell.length_b   1.000
_cell.length_c   1.000
_cell.angle_alpha   90.00
_cell.angle_beta   90.00
_cell.angle_gamma   90.00
#
_symmetry.space_group_name_H-M   'P 1'
#
loop_
_entity.id
_entity.type
_entity.pdbx_description
1 polymer ?
#
loop_
_entity_poly.entity_id
_entity_poly.type
_entity_poly.pdbx_seq_one_letter_code
_entity_poly.pdbx_strand_id
1 'polypeptide(L)'
;MNRTPQNMDQNIGPRPISLPNDFGDAIGLTGTLVAEDIHFSTATGLLTVEKLYRSAEGKVAYGIIAASGDSRERRAYVLDEQGETVLADNGSYTVELPVNDMFELLAMVLQAEDARATIGEHLMVRPAVNED
;
A
#
# COMPACT_ATOMS: atom_id res chain seq x y z
N MET A 1 0.45 -30.63 -6.64
CA MET A 1 -0.10 -30.07 -7.89
C MET A 1 0.47 -28.68 -8.04
N ASN A 2 1.46 -28.51 -8.92
CA ASN A 2 2.10 -27.22 -9.18
C ASN A 2 1.18 -26.38 -10.06
N ARG A 3 0.66 -25.27 -9.53
CA ARG A 3 0.10 -24.20 -10.36
C ARG A 3 1.23 -23.19 -10.59
N THR A 4 1.74 -23.20 -11.82
CA THR A 4 2.56 -22.12 -12.38
C THR A 4 1.83 -20.79 -12.22
N PRO A 5 2.49 -19.68 -11.82
CA PRO A 5 1.85 -18.38 -11.79
C PRO A 5 1.37 -18.02 -13.20
N GLN A 6 0.08 -17.72 -13.32
CA GLN A 6 -0.54 -17.31 -14.57
C GLN A 6 0.00 -15.93 -14.96
N ASN A 7 0.61 -15.84 -16.15
CA ASN A 7 0.98 -14.64 -16.91
C ASN A 7 0.61 -13.30 -16.24
N MET A 8 1.58 -12.70 -15.53
CA MET A 8 1.54 -11.36 -14.94
C MET A 8 1.92 -10.28 -15.96
N ASP A 9 1.29 -10.29 -17.14
CA ASP A 9 1.48 -9.27 -18.18
C ASP A 9 0.14 -8.83 -18.78
N GLN A 10 -0.83 -8.58 -17.90
CA GLN A 10 -2.10 -7.98 -18.29
C GLN A 10 -2.08 -6.48 -17.99
N ASN A 11 -1.21 -5.76 -18.72
CA ASN A 11 -1.39 -4.33 -18.94
C ASN A 11 -2.60 -4.12 -19.87
N ILE A 12 -3.78 -4.48 -19.36
CA ILE A 12 -5.06 -4.21 -19.98
C ILE A 12 -5.23 -2.69 -19.89
N GLY A 13 -5.48 -2.06 -21.04
CA GLY A 13 -5.67 -0.61 -21.15
C GLY A 13 -6.74 -0.04 -20.20
N PRO A 14 -6.95 1.28 -20.23
CA PRO A 14 -7.77 1.97 -19.24
C PRO A 14 -9.15 1.33 -19.10
N ARG A 15 -9.54 1.03 -17.86
CA ARG A 15 -10.86 0.45 -17.54
C ARG A 15 -11.44 1.05 -16.27
N PRO A 16 -12.77 1.02 -16.08
CA PRO A 16 -13.37 1.36 -14.80
C PRO A 16 -12.85 0.43 -13.70
N ILE A 17 -12.41 1.01 -12.60
CA ILE A 17 -11.98 0.29 -11.40
C ILE A 17 -12.69 0.87 -10.19
N SER A 18 -12.94 0.01 -9.21
CA SER A 18 -13.45 0.39 -7.90
C SER A 18 -12.57 -0.24 -6.84
N LEU A 19 -11.94 0.58 -6.02
CA LEU A 19 -11.14 0.16 -4.88
C LEU A 19 -12.04 0.15 -3.64
N PRO A 20 -12.26 -1.01 -3.01
CA PRO A 20 -13.01 -1.08 -1.77
C PRO A 20 -12.22 -0.42 -0.63
N ASN A 21 -12.94 0.20 0.28
CA ASN A 21 -12.37 0.97 1.38
C ASN A 21 -13.23 0.79 2.62
N ASP A 22 -12.61 0.43 3.74
CA ASP A 22 -13.31 0.24 5.02
C ASP A 22 -13.29 1.52 5.88
N PHE A 23 -12.56 2.57 5.45
CA PHE A 23 -12.39 3.84 6.18
C PHE A 23 -12.97 5.07 5.46
N GLY A 24 -13.82 4.82 4.46
CA GLY A 24 -14.49 5.84 3.68
C GLY A 24 -15.21 5.23 2.49
N ASP A 25 -15.64 6.09 1.57
CA ASP A 25 -16.27 5.63 0.34
C ASP A 25 -15.28 4.83 -0.52
N ALA A 26 -15.85 3.92 -1.30
CA ALA A 26 -15.08 3.20 -2.31
C ALA A 26 -14.60 4.19 -3.39
N ILE A 27 -13.34 4.05 -3.79
CA ILE A 27 -12.73 4.95 -4.76
C ILE A 27 -12.95 4.39 -6.16
N GLY A 28 -13.64 5.16 -7.01
CA GLY A 28 -13.83 4.86 -8.42
C GLY A 28 -12.92 5.68 -9.32
N LEU A 29 -12.28 5.05 -10.32
CA LEU A 29 -11.67 5.77 -11.45
C LEU A 29 -11.68 4.93 -12.73
N THR A 30 -11.37 5.56 -13.85
CA THR A 30 -10.94 4.83 -15.05
C THR A 30 -9.43 4.90 -15.14
N GLY A 31 -8.75 3.75 -15.16
CA GLY A 31 -7.30 3.73 -15.17
C GLY A 31 -6.71 2.40 -15.60
N THR A 32 -5.39 2.41 -15.73
CA THR A 32 -4.56 1.25 -16.10
C THR A 32 -3.82 0.77 -14.87
N LEU A 33 -3.71 -0.55 -14.67
CA LEU A 33 -2.87 -1.11 -13.60
C LEU A 33 -1.40 -0.83 -13.91
N VAL A 34 -0.70 -0.17 -12.99
CA VAL A 34 0.71 0.20 -13.12
C VAL A 34 1.60 -0.76 -12.34
N ALA A 35 1.18 -1.12 -11.13
CA ALA A 35 1.90 -2.05 -10.28
C ALA A 35 0.91 -2.88 -9.45
N GLU A 36 1.31 -4.10 -9.15
CA GLU A 36 0.65 -4.98 -8.21
C GLU A 36 1.73 -5.67 -7.40
N ASP A 37 1.58 -5.67 -6.07
CA ASP A 37 2.44 -6.43 -5.18
C ASP A 37 1.60 -7.33 -4.26
N ILE A 38 2.11 -8.52 -3.99
CA ILE A 38 1.45 -9.50 -3.13
C ILE A 38 2.51 -10.06 -2.19
N HIS A 39 2.35 -9.77 -0.91
CA HIS A 39 3.26 -10.19 0.13
C HIS A 39 2.56 -11.06 1.15
N PHE A 40 3.19 -12.16 1.56
CA PHE A 40 2.71 -13.00 2.67
C PHE A 40 3.80 -13.15 3.72
N SER A 41 3.49 -12.77 4.96
CA SER A 41 4.34 -13.01 6.12
C SER A 41 3.98 -14.32 6.79
N THR A 42 4.91 -15.29 6.77
CA THR A 42 4.75 -16.56 7.49
C THR A 42 4.79 -16.39 9.02
N ALA A 43 5.42 -15.32 9.52
CA ALA A 43 5.53 -15.03 10.93
C ALA A 43 4.20 -14.51 11.53
N THR A 44 3.48 -13.68 10.79
CA THR A 44 2.23 -13.05 11.25
C THR A 44 0.97 -13.64 10.62
N GLY A 45 1.13 -14.46 9.57
CA GLY A 45 0.02 -14.96 8.75
C GLY A 45 -0.66 -13.87 7.92
N LEU A 46 -0.04 -12.69 7.80
CA LEU A 46 -0.61 -11.55 7.09
C LEU A 46 -0.38 -11.68 5.59
N LEU A 47 -1.47 -11.69 4.82
CA LEU A 47 -1.47 -11.52 3.38
C LEU A 47 -1.80 -10.06 3.05
N THR A 48 -0.90 -9.40 2.33
CA THR A 48 -1.07 -8.05 1.82
C THR A 48 -1.13 -8.10 0.29
N VAL A 49 -2.13 -7.43 -0.29
CA VAL A 49 -2.26 -7.23 -1.74
C VAL A 49 -2.39 -5.75 -2.00
N GLU A 50 -1.50 -5.22 -2.84
CA GLU A 50 -1.39 -3.81 -3.17
C GLU A 50 -1.56 -3.63 -4.67
N LYS A 51 -2.31 -2.61 -5.06
CA LYS A 51 -2.52 -2.27 -6.48
C LYS A 51 -2.42 -0.79 -6.68
N LEU A 52 -1.67 -0.41 -7.71
CA LEU A 52 -1.49 0.97 -8.14
C LEU A 52 -2.08 1.13 -9.54
N TYR A 53 -2.98 2.09 -9.70
CA TYR A 53 -3.58 2.45 -10.97
C TYR A 53 -3.22 3.88 -11.34
N ARG A 54 -3.15 4.16 -12.64
CA ARG A 54 -2.99 5.52 -13.16
C ARG A 54 -4.10 5.85 -14.15
N SER A 55 -4.75 6.99 -13.97
CA SER A 55 -5.76 7.50 -14.91
C SER A 55 -5.12 8.20 -16.11
N ALA A 56 -5.91 8.49 -17.14
CA ALA A 56 -5.44 9.23 -18.32
C ALA A 56 -5.04 10.67 -17.98
N GLU A 57 -5.66 11.26 -16.95
CA GLU A 57 -5.39 12.59 -16.42
C GLU A 57 -4.17 12.62 -15.49
N GLY A 58 -3.51 11.47 -15.28
CA GLY A 58 -2.31 11.37 -14.45
C GLY A 58 -2.57 11.06 -12.98
N LYS A 59 -3.83 11.02 -12.52
CA LYS A 59 -4.19 10.66 -11.14
C LYS A 59 -3.70 9.27 -10.80
N VAL A 60 -3.23 9.11 -9.57
CA VAL A 60 -2.77 7.82 -9.04
C VAL A 60 -3.78 7.33 -8.04
N ALA A 61 -4.22 6.09 -8.19
CA ALA A 61 -5.08 5.44 -7.21
C ALA A 61 -4.38 4.21 -6.65
N TYR A 62 -4.38 4.08 -5.34
CA TYR A 62 -3.71 3.03 -4.62
C TYR A 62 -4.70 2.32 -3.71
N GLY A 63 -4.71 0.98 -3.77
CA GLY A 63 -5.55 0.14 -2.93
C GLY A 63 -4.71 -0.93 -2.25
N ILE A 64 -4.96 -1.14 -0.97
CA ILE A 64 -4.31 -2.17 -0.17
C ILE A 64 -5.36 -3.01 0.55
N ILE A 65 -5.16 -4.32 0.52
CA ILE A 65 -5.94 -5.29 1.28
C ILE A 65 -4.97 -6.04 2.18
N ALA A 66 -5.21 -5.99 3.48
CA ALA A 66 -4.46 -6.72 4.49
C ALA A 66 -5.39 -7.74 5.16
N ALA A 67 -5.03 -9.02 5.16
CA ALA A 67 -5.87 -10.09 5.70
C ALA A 67 -5.07 -11.08 6.54
N SER A 68 -5.61 -11.46 7.71
CA SER A 68 -5.06 -12.50 8.57
C SER A 68 -6.18 -13.22 9.30
N GLY A 69 -6.27 -14.55 9.15
CA GLY A 69 -7.37 -15.35 9.66
C GLY A 69 -8.73 -14.82 9.17
N ASP A 70 -9.62 -14.49 10.11
CA ASP A 70 -10.94 -13.91 9.82
C ASP A 70 -10.92 -12.38 9.71
N SER A 71 -9.78 -11.73 9.98
CA SER A 71 -9.63 -10.28 9.84
C SER A 71 -9.26 -9.90 8.42
N ARG A 72 -9.94 -8.88 7.88
CA ARG A 72 -9.62 -8.27 6.59
C ARG A 72 -9.85 -6.77 6.68
N GLU A 73 -8.84 -6.01 6.30
CA GLU A 73 -8.86 -4.56 6.22
C GLU A 73 -8.58 -4.12 4.78
N ARG A 74 -9.33 -3.13 4.29
CA ARG A 74 -9.16 -2.56 2.95
C ARG A 74 -9.05 -1.05 3.04
N ARG A 75 -8.05 -0.47 2.39
CA ARG A 75 -7.86 0.98 2.29
C ARG A 75 -7.68 1.36 0.84
N ALA A 76 -8.18 2.53 0.49
CA ALA A 76 -8.00 3.11 -0.83
C ALA A 76 -7.65 4.59 -0.72
N TYR A 77 -6.82 5.06 -1.64
CA TYR A 77 -6.38 6.45 -1.73
C TYR A 77 -6.31 6.91 -3.19
N VAL A 78 -6.57 8.18 -3.46
CA VAL A 78 -6.26 8.86 -4.72
C VAL A 78 -5.33 10.03 -4.45
N LEU A 79 -4.31 10.15 -5.28
CA LEU A 79 -3.43 11.31 -5.35
C LEU A 79 -3.64 12.01 -6.69
N ASP A 80 -3.87 13.32 -6.62
CA ASP A 80 -4.05 14.20 -7.77
C ASP A 80 -3.05 15.35 -7.68
N GLU A 81 -2.03 15.33 -8.55
CA GLU A 81 -0.97 16.33 -8.57
C GLU A 81 -1.45 17.60 -9.28
N GLN A 82 -1.36 18.74 -8.59
CA GLN A 82 -1.84 20.05 -9.05
C GLN A 82 -0.67 21.04 -9.16
N GLY A 83 0.45 20.57 -9.72
CA GLY A 83 1.69 21.35 -9.85
C GLY A 83 2.51 21.32 -8.56
N GLU A 84 2.40 22.37 -7.73
CA GLU A 84 3.17 22.47 -6.49
C GLU A 84 2.48 21.82 -5.28
N THR A 85 1.20 21.48 -5.40
CA THR A 85 0.43 20.77 -4.39
C THR A 85 -0.05 19.42 -4.90
N VAL A 86 -0.36 18.53 -3.97
CA VAL A 86 -1.03 17.26 -4.22
C VAL A 86 -2.28 17.21 -3.38
N LEU A 87 -3.37 16.76 -4.00
CA LEU A 87 -4.62 16.48 -3.32
C LEU A 87 -4.69 14.96 -3.06
N ALA A 88 -4.70 14.59 -1.79
CA ALA A 88 -4.80 13.22 -1.31
C ALA A 88 -6.19 12.96 -0.75
N ASP A 89 -6.89 11.97 -1.28
CA ASP A 89 -8.26 11.61 -0.91
C ASP A 89 -8.34 10.15 -0.47
N ASN A 90 -9.00 9.88 0.66
CA ASN A 90 -9.19 8.52 1.17
C ASN A 90 -10.66 8.06 1.17
N GLY A 91 -11.53 8.71 0.40
CA GLY A 91 -12.97 8.47 0.34
C GLY A 91 -13.79 9.06 1.50
N SER A 92 -13.15 9.62 2.52
CA SER A 92 -13.83 10.33 3.62
C SER A 92 -13.32 11.76 3.78
N TYR A 93 -12.02 11.94 3.59
CA TYR A 93 -11.30 13.18 3.79
C TYR A 93 -10.40 13.44 2.60
N THR A 94 -10.25 14.72 2.32
CA THR A 94 -9.36 15.23 1.30
C THR A 94 -8.35 16.16 1.99
N VAL A 95 -7.07 15.93 1.77
CA VAL A 95 -5.98 16.76 2.26
C VAL A 95 -5.24 17.31 1.06
N GLU A 96 -5.11 18.63 1.01
CA GLU A 96 -4.20 19.29 0.08
C GLU A 96 -2.93 19.67 0.81
N LEU A 97 -1.77 19.33 0.23
CA LEU A 97 -0.48 19.66 0.81
C LEU A 97 0.55 19.98 -0.29
N PRO A 98 1.56 20.84 -0.02
CA PRO A 98 2.69 21.02 -0.90
C PRO A 98 3.40 19.69 -1.18
N VAL A 99 3.84 19.48 -2.42
CA VAL A 99 4.54 18.26 -2.84
C VAL A 99 5.82 18.03 -2.02
N ASN A 100 6.52 19.12 -1.67
CA ASN A 100 7.73 19.05 -0.83
C ASN A 100 7.41 18.51 0.57
N ASP A 101 6.36 19.02 1.21
CA ASP A 101 5.94 18.58 2.53
C ASP A 101 5.52 17.10 2.51
N MET A 102 4.83 16.67 1.44
CA MET A 102 4.49 15.26 1.25
C MET A 102 5.75 14.38 1.20
N PHE A 103 6.76 14.77 0.42
CA PHE A 103 8.01 14.01 0.34
C PHE A 103 8.77 13.98 1.67
N GLU A 104 8.79 15.09 2.41
CA GLU A 104 9.42 15.15 3.73
C GLU A 104 8.71 14.22 4.72
N LEU A 105 7.38 14.29 4.79
CA LEU A 105 6.59 13.40 5.65
C LEU A 105 6.77 11.93 5.28
N LEU A 106 6.80 11.60 3.99
CA LEU A 106 7.04 10.23 3.53
C LEU A 106 8.45 9.76 3.91
N ALA A 107 9.47 10.60 3.71
CA ALA A 107 10.84 10.26 4.09
C ALA A 107 10.95 10.00 5.61
N MET A 108 10.30 10.82 6.44
CA MET A 108 10.25 10.62 7.88
C MET A 108 9.59 9.30 8.27
N VAL A 109 8.48 8.94 7.63
CA VAL A 109 7.78 7.66 7.88
C VAL A 109 8.66 6.48 7.49
N LEU A 110 9.29 6.51 6.32
CA LEU A 110 10.18 5.43 5.87
C LEU A 110 11.37 5.24 6.82
N GLN A 111 11.98 6.33 7.28
CA GLN A 111 13.06 6.28 8.28
C GLN A 111 12.59 5.70 9.62
N ALA A 112 11.38 6.05 10.06
CA ALA A 112 10.81 5.53 11.30
C ALA A 112 10.52 4.02 11.22
N GLU A 113 10.03 3.53 10.08
CA GLU A 113 9.77 2.11 9.85
C GLU A 113 11.07 1.30 9.77
N ASP A 114 12.12 1.82 9.11
CA ASP A 114 13.44 1.18 9.06
C ASP A 114 14.09 1.08 10.47
N ALA A 115 13.97 2.14 11.27
CA ALA A 115 14.42 2.13 12.65
C ALA A 115 13.67 1.08 13.50
N ARG A 116 12.35 0.91 13.29
CA ARG A 116 11.55 -0.12 13.97
C ARG A 116 11.96 -1.54 13.57
N ALA A 117 12.20 -1.77 12.28
CA ALA A 117 12.68 -3.07 11.78
C ALA A 117 14.02 -3.44 12.43
N THR A 118 14.96 -2.50 12.49
CA THR A 118 16.27 -2.69 13.12
C THR A 118 16.18 -3.03 14.61
N ILE A 119 15.28 -2.37 15.35
CA ILE A 119 15.05 -2.65 16.77
C ILE A 119 14.42 -4.04 16.97
N GLY A 120 13.49 -4.44 16.10
CA GLY A 120 12.86 -5.76 16.13
C GLY A 120 13.87 -6.90 15.94
N GLU A 121 14.84 -6.73 15.04
CA GLU A 121 15.93 -7.69 14.83
C GLU A 121 16.87 -7.79 16.03
N HIS A 122 17.19 -6.68 16.69
CA HIS A 122 18.09 -6.68 17.85
C HIS A 122 17.49 -7.33 19.11
N LEU A 123 16.16 -7.32 19.26
CA LEU A 123 15.46 -8.01 20.35
C LEU A 123 15.40 -9.54 20.17
N MET A 124 15.48 -10.05 18.95
CA MET A 124 15.54 -11.50 18.68
C MET A 124 16.94 -12.10 18.94
N VAL A 125 17.99 -11.29 19.05
CA VAL A 125 19.35 -11.73 19.40
C VAL A 125 19.60 -11.55 20.90
N ARG A 126 18.82 -12.23 21.74
CA ARG A 126 19.26 -12.54 23.11
C ARG A 126 19.50 -14.03 23.19
N PRO A 127 20.77 -14.50 23.20
CA PRO A 127 21.03 -15.91 23.43
C PRO A 127 20.53 -16.26 24.84
N ALA A 128 19.79 -17.35 24.95
CA ALA A 128 19.48 -17.97 26.23
C ALA A 128 20.83 -18.36 26.88
N VAL A 129 21.30 -17.53 27.81
CA VAL A 129 22.40 -17.90 28.68
C VAL A 129 21.78 -18.84 29.72
N ASN A 130 21.95 -20.14 29.50
CA ASN A 130 21.77 -21.12 30.56
C ASN A 130 22.98 -20.97 31.48
N GLU A 131 22.75 -20.46 32.69
CA GLU A 131 23.70 -20.57 33.80
C GLU A 131 23.43 -21.91 34.50
N ASP A 132 24.37 -22.86 34.34
CA ASP A 132 24.52 -24.06 35.19
C ASP A 132 25.48 -23.76 36.35
#